data_AF-A0A3D1F6F2-F1
#
_entry.id   AF-A0A3D1F6F2-F1
#
_cell.length_a   1.000
_cell.length_b   1.000
_cell.length_c   1.000
_cell.angle_alpha   90.00
_cell.angle_beta   90.00
_cell.angle_gamma   90.00
#
_symmetry.space_group_name_H-M   'P 1'
#
loop_
_entity.id
_entity.type
_entity.pdbx_description
1 polymer ?
#
loop_
_entity_poly.entity_id
_entity_poly.type
_entity_poly.pdbx_seq_one_letter_code
_entity_poly.pdbx_strand_id
1 'polypeptide(L)'
;MATLYWIGHAPAVSQVTTATVAGSVANQTFTLTVGNVDLTYVANGSDTATDIAQAMRDLWNNSTHPYHMTITASEDTGVITLTADIAGVPFTVSSSATGSATFTTNTTTVNSGPNDWSTAENWSTQTLPIDADVVIFEHSSVPVLYGLDQSAITLSALHVKQSFTGKIGLDDSVFAVDADTFESTQREYRQSYLAIGADSIHIGEHAGMSTPAGSGRIKIDSGTVQTQLHVYNTATTSSDTHQQVVRWKGTHADNVLRILRGKLGIATNLPGEQATVNELYVGQSGSLGSDANVVIGEQVTLSSLNQAGGAVTLGCDVTSIEQLAGSLITIGNLVLTDITVSGQADFQHIGNINNLTLRPGGEADFSHQSSNRTITNCQLHNASTLNLANGNPLSITFTNGLDYVQTSPENVSVTWWPNVRLNVSAIA
;
A
#
# COMPACT_ATOMS: atom_id res chain seq x y z
N MET A 1 -13.20 -17.51 -18.08
CA MET A 1 -12.52 -18.33 -17.06
C MET A 1 -11.54 -19.28 -17.71
N ALA A 2 -10.39 -18.74 -18.05
CA ALA A 2 -9.15 -19.44 -18.29
C ALA A 2 -8.26 -19.36 -17.04
N THR A 3 -7.20 -20.16 -17.02
CA THR A 3 -6.08 -20.00 -16.08
C THR A 3 -4.89 -19.46 -16.86
N LEU A 4 -4.41 -18.28 -16.48
CA LEU A 4 -3.32 -17.58 -17.15
C LEU A 4 -2.11 -17.52 -16.24
N TYR A 5 -0.94 -17.85 -16.79
CA TYR A 5 0.33 -17.71 -16.11
C TYR A 5 1.07 -16.50 -16.65
N TRP A 6 1.62 -15.69 -15.74
CA TRP A 6 2.54 -14.62 -16.10
C TRP A 6 3.88 -15.21 -16.56
N ILE A 7 4.29 -14.88 -17.78
CA ILE A 7 5.56 -15.31 -18.35
C ILE A 7 6.53 -14.14 -18.57
N GLY A 8 6.01 -12.93 -18.85
CA GLY A 8 6.84 -11.72 -18.96
C GLY A 8 7.89 -11.79 -20.08
N HIS A 9 7.50 -12.21 -21.28
CA HIS A 9 8.43 -12.44 -22.39
C HIS A 9 8.18 -11.56 -23.63
N ALA A 10 7.27 -10.59 -23.53
CA ALA A 10 6.91 -9.76 -24.65
C ALA A 10 8.11 -8.96 -25.17
N PRO A 11 8.20 -8.75 -26.50
CA PRO A 11 9.25 -7.93 -27.07
C PRO A 11 9.11 -6.48 -26.60
N ALA A 12 10.23 -5.87 -26.24
CA ALA A 12 10.26 -4.48 -25.83
C ALA A 12 10.06 -3.54 -27.03
N VAL A 13 9.12 -2.60 -26.91
CA VAL A 13 8.80 -1.57 -27.89
C VAL A 13 8.83 -0.20 -27.20
N SER A 14 9.55 0.76 -27.78
CA SER A 14 9.53 2.14 -27.30
C SER A 14 8.18 2.78 -27.56
N GLN A 15 7.60 3.37 -26.53
CA GLN A 15 6.42 4.21 -26.68
C GLN A 15 6.77 5.44 -27.52
N VAL A 16 5.87 5.81 -28.43
CA VAL A 16 5.95 7.05 -29.19
C VAL A 16 4.66 7.83 -28.99
N THR A 17 4.79 9.05 -28.49
CA THR A 17 3.69 9.99 -28.29
C THR A 17 3.99 11.27 -29.06
N THR A 18 3.07 11.71 -29.90
CA THR A 18 3.18 12.99 -30.59
C THR A 18 2.42 14.07 -29.85
N ALA A 19 2.88 15.32 -29.94
CA ALA A 19 2.17 16.51 -29.47
C ALA A 19 2.06 17.51 -30.63
N THR A 20 0.83 17.81 -31.07
CA THR A 20 0.56 18.62 -32.26
C THR A 20 0.12 20.02 -31.88
N VAL A 21 0.84 21.02 -32.37
CA VAL A 21 0.49 22.45 -32.22
C VAL A 21 -0.44 22.87 -33.35
N ALA A 22 -1.58 23.47 -33.03
CA ALA A 22 -2.52 24.00 -34.02
C ALA A 22 -3.33 25.18 -33.47
N GLY A 23 -4.18 25.77 -34.32
CA GLY A 23 -5.03 26.92 -33.99
C GLY A 23 -4.30 28.27 -34.11
N SER A 24 -4.82 29.29 -33.43
CA SER A 24 -4.19 30.62 -33.39
C SER A 24 -3.14 30.68 -32.30
N VAL A 25 -1.88 30.53 -32.71
CA VAL A 25 -0.78 30.28 -31.77
C VAL A 25 -0.12 31.54 -31.19
N ALA A 26 -0.31 32.70 -31.81
CA ALA A 26 0.33 33.94 -31.41
C ALA A 26 -0.03 34.35 -29.96
N ASN A 27 0.99 34.69 -29.17
CA ASN A 27 0.87 35.11 -27.76
C ASN A 27 0.20 34.06 -26.83
N GLN A 28 0.20 32.79 -27.23
CA GLN A 28 -0.32 31.71 -26.39
C GLN A 28 0.81 31.01 -25.63
N THR A 29 0.46 30.41 -24.50
CA THR A 29 1.36 29.58 -23.70
C THR A 29 1.07 28.12 -23.98
N PHE A 30 2.12 27.32 -24.21
CA PHE A 30 2.08 25.90 -24.48
C PHE A 30 2.85 25.17 -23.39
N THR A 31 2.24 24.15 -22.80
CA THR A 31 2.85 23.39 -21.71
C THR A 31 2.77 21.89 -22.00
N LEU A 32 3.89 21.18 -21.82
CA LEU A 32 3.92 19.73 -21.67
C LEU A 32 4.23 19.39 -20.21
N THR A 33 3.51 18.41 -19.67
CA THR A 33 3.66 17.99 -18.27
C THR A 33 3.93 16.50 -18.19
N VAL A 34 4.96 16.11 -17.43
CA VAL A 34 5.23 14.72 -17.03
C VAL A 34 5.21 14.64 -15.51
N GLY A 35 4.34 13.80 -14.96
CA GLY A 35 4.04 13.81 -13.53
C GLY A 35 3.55 15.18 -13.08
N ASN A 36 4.33 15.86 -12.24
CA ASN A 36 4.05 17.21 -11.73
C ASN A 36 5.08 18.25 -12.21
N VAL A 37 5.76 18.00 -13.32
CA VAL A 37 6.82 18.85 -13.86
C VAL A 37 6.43 19.36 -15.22
N ASP A 38 6.43 20.69 -15.35
CA ASP A 38 6.01 21.40 -16.55
C ASP A 38 7.22 21.90 -17.36
N LEU A 39 7.14 21.77 -18.68
CA LEU A 39 7.93 22.51 -19.64
C LEU A 39 7.00 23.47 -20.38
N THR A 40 7.28 24.76 -20.26
CA THR A 40 6.40 25.82 -20.78
C THR A 40 7.12 26.70 -21.78
N TYR A 41 6.46 26.98 -22.91
CA TYR A 41 6.88 27.96 -23.90
C TYR A 41 5.78 29.01 -24.12
N VAL A 42 6.17 30.28 -24.17
CA VAL A 42 5.26 31.38 -24.50
C VAL A 42 5.58 31.83 -25.92
N ALA A 43 4.62 31.61 -26.83
CA ALA A 43 4.75 32.03 -28.22
C ALA A 43 4.72 33.54 -28.35
N ASN A 44 5.58 34.07 -29.20
CA ASN A 44 5.58 35.47 -29.61
C ASN A 44 4.52 35.71 -30.70
N GLY A 45 4.27 36.98 -31.01
CA GLY A 45 3.27 37.36 -32.03
C GLY A 45 3.58 36.89 -33.46
N SER A 46 4.81 36.47 -33.74
CA SER A 46 5.26 35.98 -35.06
C SER A 46 5.48 34.48 -35.14
N ASP A 47 5.40 33.76 -34.01
CA ASP A 47 5.77 32.34 -33.99
C ASP A 47 4.72 31.51 -34.72
N THR A 48 5.19 30.58 -35.54
CA THR A 48 4.37 29.58 -36.20
C THR A 48 4.24 28.32 -35.35
N ALA A 49 3.34 27.40 -35.73
CA ALA A 49 3.25 26.09 -35.07
C ALA A 49 4.59 25.33 -35.11
N THR A 50 5.35 25.45 -36.21
CA THR A 50 6.68 24.85 -36.34
C THR A 50 7.68 25.49 -35.39
N ASP A 51 7.70 26.83 -35.27
CA ASP A 51 8.62 27.52 -34.35
C ASP A 51 8.37 27.10 -32.90
N ILE A 52 7.09 26.97 -32.51
CA ILE A 52 6.68 26.53 -31.17
C ILE A 52 7.09 25.08 -30.92
N ALA A 53 6.81 24.17 -31.87
CA ALA A 53 7.21 22.77 -31.74
C ALA A 53 8.74 22.63 -31.64
N GLN A 54 9.49 23.39 -32.43
CA GLN A 54 10.94 23.44 -32.36
C GLN A 54 11.43 23.94 -30.99
N ALA A 55 10.88 25.05 -30.49
CA ALA A 55 11.26 25.60 -29.19
C ALA A 55 10.92 24.64 -28.03
N MET A 56 9.77 23.98 -28.09
CA MET A 56 9.36 22.97 -27.10
C MET A 56 10.28 21.74 -27.12
N ARG A 57 10.63 21.25 -28.31
CA ARG A 57 11.61 20.15 -28.48
C ARG A 57 12.98 20.54 -27.91
N ASP A 58 13.43 21.78 -28.13
CA ASP A 58 14.69 22.28 -27.59
C ASP A 58 14.64 22.42 -26.05
N LEU A 59 13.52 22.92 -25.50
CA LEU A 59 13.31 22.98 -24.05
C LEU A 59 13.32 21.58 -23.42
N TRP A 60 12.70 20.61 -24.07
CA TRP A 60 12.67 19.23 -23.61
C TRP A 60 14.06 18.62 -23.56
N ASN A 61 14.79 18.67 -24.67
CA ASN A 61 16.12 18.07 -24.78
C ASN A 61 17.19 18.79 -23.93
N ASN A 62 16.94 20.05 -23.54
CA ASN A 62 17.79 20.77 -22.58
C ASN A 62 17.38 20.54 -21.11
N SER A 63 16.26 19.87 -20.85
CA SER A 63 15.81 19.62 -19.49
C SER A 63 16.70 18.60 -18.80
N THR A 64 17.14 18.92 -17.58
CA THR A 64 17.91 18.01 -16.71
C THR A 64 17.02 17.27 -15.71
N HIS A 65 15.70 17.38 -15.82
CA HIS A 65 14.79 16.68 -14.92
C HIS A 65 14.73 15.19 -15.28
N PRO A 66 14.88 14.25 -14.32
CA PRO A 66 14.92 12.82 -14.60
C PRO A 66 13.75 12.28 -15.43
N TYR A 67 12.54 12.81 -15.24
CA TYR A 67 11.38 12.42 -16.06
C TYR A 67 11.56 12.69 -17.55
N HIS A 68 12.18 13.83 -17.92
CA HIS A 68 12.38 14.19 -19.32
C HIS A 68 13.61 13.48 -19.91
N MET A 69 14.63 13.21 -19.11
CA MET A 69 15.87 12.55 -19.54
C MET A 69 15.70 11.09 -20.00
N THR A 70 14.52 10.50 -19.81
CA THR A 70 14.18 9.14 -20.28
C THR A 70 13.40 9.16 -21.60
N ILE A 71 13.20 10.35 -22.18
CA ILE A 71 12.36 10.59 -23.35
C ILE A 71 13.09 11.53 -24.30
N THR A 72 13.43 11.06 -25.49
CA THR A 72 13.97 11.90 -26.55
C THR A 72 12.85 12.62 -27.31
N ALA A 73 12.98 13.94 -27.48
CA ALA A 73 12.10 14.74 -28.31
C ALA A 73 12.72 15.01 -29.70
N SER A 74 11.94 14.83 -30.75
CA SER A 74 12.18 15.35 -32.10
C SER A 74 10.97 16.16 -32.57
N GLU A 75 11.08 16.88 -33.67
CA GLU A 75 9.96 17.59 -34.28
C GLU A 75 9.93 17.39 -35.80
N ASP A 76 8.73 17.50 -36.35
CA ASP A 76 8.51 17.69 -37.77
C ASP A 76 7.26 18.56 -37.96
N THR A 77 7.42 19.70 -38.63
CA THR A 77 6.31 20.55 -39.12
C THR A 77 5.19 20.79 -38.10
N GLY A 78 5.53 21.30 -36.90
CA GLY A 78 4.55 21.62 -35.85
C GLY A 78 4.08 20.44 -35.01
N VAL A 79 4.65 19.25 -35.23
CA VAL A 79 4.43 18.05 -34.43
C VAL A 79 5.70 17.70 -33.69
N ILE A 80 5.63 17.63 -32.37
CA ILE A 80 6.70 17.11 -31.51
C ILE A 80 6.49 15.61 -31.40
N THR A 81 7.54 14.81 -31.58
CA THR A 81 7.54 13.36 -31.35
C THR A 81 8.39 13.04 -30.13
N LEU A 82 7.76 12.51 -29.10
CA LEU A 82 8.39 12.06 -27.86
C LEU A 82 8.54 10.55 -27.94
N THR A 83 9.76 10.05 -27.78
CA THR A 83 10.07 8.61 -27.86
C THR A 83 10.72 8.16 -26.56
N ALA A 84 10.22 7.06 -25.98
CA ALA A 84 10.85 6.45 -24.81
C ALA A 84 12.27 5.95 -25.17
N ASP A 85 13.27 6.39 -24.42
CA ASP A 85 14.67 6.01 -24.67
C ASP A 85 14.93 4.54 -24.37
N ILE A 86 14.15 3.96 -23.45
CA ILE A 86 14.19 2.54 -23.10
C ILE A 86 12.90 1.87 -23.57
N ALA A 87 13.03 0.95 -24.53
CA ALA A 87 11.91 0.15 -25.00
C ALA A 87 11.29 -0.66 -23.86
N GLY A 88 9.96 -0.75 -23.79
CA GLY A 88 9.25 -1.42 -22.70
C GLY A 88 9.12 -0.62 -21.39
N VAL A 89 9.58 0.64 -21.36
CA VAL A 89 9.31 1.58 -20.27
C VAL A 89 8.32 2.65 -20.74
N PRO A 90 7.11 2.74 -20.15
CA PRO A 90 6.10 3.68 -20.58
C PRO A 90 6.26 5.07 -19.97
N PHE A 91 5.72 5.99 -20.77
CA PHE A 91 5.46 7.40 -20.61
C PHE A 91 4.07 7.91 -20.25
N THR A 92 3.91 8.89 -19.35
CA THR A 92 2.70 9.74 -19.41
C THR A 92 3.09 11.19 -19.62
N VAL A 93 2.54 11.80 -20.67
CA VAL A 93 2.68 13.22 -20.96
C VAL A 93 1.30 13.81 -21.23
N SER A 94 1.01 14.95 -20.64
CA SER A 94 -0.17 15.75 -20.98
C SER A 94 0.27 17.06 -21.62
N SER A 95 -0.64 17.68 -22.39
CA SER A 95 -0.39 18.93 -23.07
C SER A 95 -1.51 19.93 -22.77
N SER A 96 -1.17 21.21 -22.67
CA SER A 96 -2.15 22.29 -22.58
C SER A 96 -1.71 23.52 -23.37
N ALA A 97 -2.69 24.31 -23.81
CA ALA A 97 -2.46 25.59 -24.46
C ALA A 97 -3.48 26.62 -23.99
N THR A 98 -3.10 27.90 -23.99
CA THR A 98 -4.02 29.00 -23.64
C THR A 98 -4.80 29.52 -24.86
N GLY A 99 -5.87 30.29 -24.58
CA GLY A 99 -6.62 31.00 -25.61
C GLY A 99 -7.33 30.07 -26.57
N SER A 100 -7.15 30.32 -27.88
CA SER A 100 -7.73 29.51 -28.96
C SER A 100 -6.72 28.60 -29.66
N ALA A 101 -5.50 28.48 -29.12
CA ALA A 101 -4.54 27.48 -29.57
C ALA A 101 -4.96 26.09 -29.08
N THR A 102 -4.55 25.07 -29.83
CA THR A 102 -4.72 23.66 -29.45
C THR A 102 -3.36 23.01 -29.37
N PHE A 103 -3.14 22.21 -28.33
CA PHE A 103 -1.95 21.41 -28.17
C PHE A 103 -2.35 20.04 -27.67
N THR A 104 -2.34 19.06 -28.56
CA THR A 104 -2.95 17.75 -28.31
C THR A 104 -1.91 16.66 -28.40
N THR A 105 -1.87 15.80 -27.40
CA THR A 105 -1.01 14.62 -27.33
C THR A 105 -1.74 13.38 -27.85
N ASN A 106 -1.02 12.52 -28.57
CA ASN A 106 -1.54 11.25 -29.08
C ASN A 106 -0.45 10.17 -29.09
N THR A 107 -0.70 9.03 -28.46
CA THR A 107 0.21 7.88 -28.51
C THR A 107 0.06 7.15 -29.84
N THR A 108 1.09 7.19 -30.68
CA THR A 108 1.10 6.57 -32.02
C THR A 108 1.71 5.17 -32.01
N THR A 109 2.60 4.90 -31.06
CA THR A 109 3.14 3.55 -30.78
C THR A 109 2.97 3.28 -29.29
N VAL A 110 2.19 2.26 -28.96
CA VAL A 110 1.97 1.85 -27.57
C VAL A 110 3.25 1.22 -27.01
N ASN A 111 3.48 1.42 -25.71
CA ASN A 111 4.51 0.67 -25.00
C ASN A 111 4.18 -0.84 -25.04
N SER A 112 5.21 -1.66 -25.12
CA SER A 112 5.12 -3.10 -24.89
C SER A 112 6.45 -3.59 -24.36
N GLY A 113 6.45 -4.61 -23.52
CA GLY A 113 7.69 -5.18 -23.01
C GLY A 113 7.43 -6.23 -21.93
N PRO A 114 8.49 -6.90 -21.44
CA PRO A 114 8.37 -8.04 -20.55
C PRO A 114 7.75 -7.68 -19.18
N ASN A 115 7.64 -6.39 -18.84
CA ASN A 115 7.15 -5.92 -17.54
C ASN A 115 5.77 -5.26 -17.60
N ASP A 116 5.11 -5.29 -18.75
CA ASP A 116 3.81 -4.66 -18.98
C ASP A 116 2.66 -5.66 -18.88
N TRP A 117 1.78 -5.51 -17.89
CA TRP A 117 0.59 -6.36 -17.74
C TRP A 117 -0.29 -6.36 -18.99
N SER A 118 -0.41 -5.19 -19.64
CA SER A 118 -1.33 -4.93 -20.75
C SER A 118 -0.87 -5.52 -22.09
N THR A 119 0.26 -6.20 -22.13
CA THR A 119 0.76 -6.90 -23.32
C THR A 119 0.35 -8.37 -23.30
N ALA A 120 -0.43 -8.81 -24.30
CA ALA A 120 -0.99 -10.16 -24.38
C ALA A 120 0.07 -11.27 -24.40
N GLU A 121 1.21 -11.03 -25.05
CA GLU A 121 2.35 -11.94 -25.11
C GLU A 121 2.94 -12.23 -23.72
N ASN A 122 2.74 -11.40 -22.70
CA ASN A 122 3.22 -11.71 -21.36
C ASN A 122 2.41 -12.79 -20.62
N TRP A 123 1.40 -13.36 -21.28
CA TRP A 123 0.52 -14.39 -20.73
C TRP A 123 0.66 -15.71 -21.46
N SER A 124 0.58 -16.83 -20.72
CA SER A 124 0.72 -18.18 -21.27
C SER A 124 -0.24 -18.53 -22.41
N THR A 125 -1.38 -17.87 -22.47
CA THR A 125 -2.41 -18.05 -23.52
C THR A 125 -2.31 -17.04 -24.65
N GLN A 126 -1.38 -16.08 -24.58
CA GLN A 126 -1.27 -14.94 -25.50
C GLN A 126 -2.56 -14.10 -25.56
N THR A 127 -3.29 -14.04 -24.45
CA THR A 127 -4.50 -13.22 -24.28
C THR A 127 -4.43 -12.52 -22.93
N LEU A 128 -4.96 -11.30 -22.85
CA LEU A 128 -5.08 -10.60 -21.57
C LEU A 128 -6.07 -11.30 -20.65
N PRO A 129 -5.84 -11.29 -19.32
CA PRO A 129 -6.85 -11.69 -18.35
C PRO A 129 -8.13 -10.88 -18.53
N ILE A 130 -9.28 -11.52 -18.35
CA ILE A 130 -10.60 -10.89 -18.32
C ILE A 130 -11.35 -11.32 -17.05
N ASP A 131 -12.59 -10.85 -16.90
CA ASP A 131 -13.45 -11.21 -15.78
C ASP A 131 -13.57 -12.73 -15.59
N ALA A 132 -13.59 -13.14 -14.32
CA ALA A 132 -13.65 -14.51 -13.84
C ALA A 132 -12.45 -15.41 -14.19
N ASP A 133 -11.39 -14.90 -14.82
CA ASP A 133 -10.16 -15.67 -15.02
C ASP A 133 -9.39 -15.89 -13.71
N VAL A 134 -8.52 -16.90 -13.72
CA VAL A 134 -7.54 -17.17 -12.66
C VAL A 134 -6.17 -16.73 -13.15
N VAL A 135 -5.50 -15.83 -12.43
CA VAL A 135 -4.16 -15.36 -12.76
C VAL A 135 -3.14 -15.96 -11.78
N ILE A 136 -2.04 -16.47 -12.30
CA ILE A 136 -0.98 -17.12 -11.51
C ILE A 136 0.38 -16.53 -11.85
N PHE A 137 1.07 -16.05 -10.81
CA PHE A 137 2.48 -15.71 -10.81
C PHE A 137 3.27 -16.82 -10.13
N GLU A 138 4.09 -17.56 -10.88
CA GLU A 138 4.97 -18.59 -10.34
C GLU A 138 6.21 -18.79 -11.22
N HIS A 139 7.30 -19.30 -10.63
CA HIS A 139 8.54 -19.66 -11.34
C HIS A 139 9.10 -18.59 -12.30
N SER A 140 8.85 -17.31 -12.00
CA SER A 140 9.30 -16.18 -12.79
C SER A 140 9.93 -15.13 -11.89
N SER A 141 11.02 -14.54 -12.37
CA SER A 141 11.65 -13.36 -11.79
C SER A 141 11.28 -12.08 -12.53
N VAL A 142 10.48 -12.17 -13.60
CA VAL A 142 10.14 -11.01 -14.43
C VAL A 142 9.09 -10.17 -13.72
N PRO A 143 9.39 -8.90 -13.37
CA PRO A 143 8.46 -8.07 -12.63
C PRO A 143 7.29 -7.58 -13.50
N VAL A 144 6.17 -7.27 -12.86
CA VAL A 144 5.05 -6.50 -13.43
C VAL A 144 5.16 -5.08 -12.91
N LEU A 145 5.61 -4.17 -13.76
CA LEU A 145 5.90 -2.78 -13.39
C LEU A 145 4.97 -1.79 -14.08
N TYR A 146 4.39 -2.18 -15.22
CA TYR A 146 3.62 -1.31 -16.09
C TYR A 146 2.29 -1.95 -16.48
N GLY A 147 1.39 -1.13 -17.07
CA GLY A 147 0.03 -1.57 -17.37
C GLY A 147 -0.80 -1.84 -16.12
N LEU A 148 -0.51 -1.15 -15.02
CA LEU A 148 -1.01 -1.51 -13.69
C LEU A 148 -2.47 -1.15 -13.44
N ASP A 149 -3.10 -0.30 -14.28
CA ASP A 149 -4.54 -0.03 -14.18
C ASP A 149 -5.35 -1.13 -14.88
N GLN A 150 -5.88 -2.05 -14.09
CA GLN A 150 -6.76 -3.14 -14.51
C GLN A 150 -8.06 -3.11 -13.68
N SER A 151 -8.45 -1.92 -13.22
CA SER A 151 -9.56 -1.71 -12.28
C SER A 151 -10.93 -2.15 -12.82
N ALA A 152 -11.03 -2.32 -14.15
CA ALA A 152 -12.22 -2.83 -14.82
C ALA A 152 -12.35 -4.36 -14.77
N ILE A 153 -11.31 -5.09 -14.37
CA ILE A 153 -11.27 -6.56 -14.35
C ILE A 153 -11.56 -7.07 -12.94
N THR A 154 -12.43 -8.09 -12.84
CA THR A 154 -12.64 -8.86 -11.61
C THR A 154 -12.28 -10.33 -11.83
N LEU A 155 -11.12 -10.74 -11.33
CA LEU A 155 -10.64 -12.11 -11.38
C LEU A 155 -11.39 -13.02 -10.40
N SER A 156 -11.52 -14.31 -10.73
CA SER A 156 -11.99 -15.29 -9.75
C SER A 156 -10.91 -15.60 -8.70
N ALA A 157 -9.64 -15.60 -9.11
CA ALA A 157 -8.51 -15.72 -8.20
C ALA A 157 -7.22 -15.10 -8.76
N LEU A 158 -6.44 -14.49 -7.87
CA LEU A 158 -5.07 -14.07 -8.11
C LEU A 158 -4.11 -14.83 -7.19
N HIS A 159 -3.25 -15.68 -7.77
CA HIS A 159 -2.22 -16.39 -7.02
C HIS A 159 -0.84 -15.78 -7.29
N VAL A 160 -0.17 -15.32 -6.24
CA VAL A 160 1.25 -14.97 -6.26
C VAL A 160 2.01 -16.03 -5.46
N LYS A 161 2.48 -17.07 -6.14
CA LYS A 161 3.17 -18.20 -5.50
C LYS A 161 4.51 -17.76 -4.93
N GLN A 162 4.99 -18.46 -3.90
CA GLN A 162 6.28 -18.13 -3.28
C GLN A 162 7.47 -18.33 -4.23
N SER A 163 7.31 -19.08 -5.33
CA SER A 163 8.32 -19.25 -6.37
C SER A 163 8.45 -18.05 -7.32
N PHE A 164 7.49 -17.12 -7.31
CA PHE A 164 7.63 -15.85 -8.03
C PHE A 164 8.54 -14.91 -7.23
N THR A 165 9.63 -14.47 -7.87
CA THR A 165 10.63 -13.57 -7.26
C THR A 165 10.65 -12.19 -7.92
N GLY A 166 9.91 -12.02 -9.02
CA GLY A 166 9.67 -10.70 -9.62
C GLY A 166 8.92 -9.77 -8.67
N LYS A 167 8.85 -8.48 -8.99
CA LYS A 167 8.12 -7.46 -8.23
C LYS A 167 6.78 -7.19 -8.91
N ILE A 168 5.73 -6.86 -8.14
CA ILE A 168 4.46 -6.35 -8.66
C ILE A 168 4.28 -4.93 -8.15
N GLY A 169 4.21 -3.98 -9.06
CA GLY A 169 4.11 -2.55 -8.77
C GLY A 169 5.47 -1.82 -8.72
N LEU A 170 5.38 -0.50 -8.65
CA LEU A 170 6.51 0.43 -8.57
C LEU A 170 6.71 0.95 -7.13
N ASP A 171 7.91 1.40 -6.81
CA ASP A 171 8.21 2.10 -5.53
C ASP A 171 7.82 3.57 -5.68
N ASP A 172 6.99 4.12 -4.80
CA ASP A 172 6.60 5.54 -4.88
C ASP A 172 7.70 6.50 -4.47
N SER A 173 8.72 6.01 -3.74
CA SER A 173 9.77 6.85 -3.17
C SER A 173 10.89 7.18 -4.16
N VAL A 174 11.00 6.42 -5.26
CA VAL A 174 12.05 6.58 -6.27
C VAL A 174 11.46 6.43 -7.67
N PHE A 175 11.95 7.19 -8.64
CA PHE A 175 11.49 7.09 -10.03
C PHE A 175 12.15 5.89 -10.73
N ALA A 176 11.36 4.94 -11.25
CA ALA A 176 11.92 3.81 -11.99
C ALA A 176 12.34 4.22 -13.41
N VAL A 177 13.63 4.10 -13.74
CA VAL A 177 14.15 4.38 -15.09
C VAL A 177 13.96 3.16 -15.98
N ASP A 178 14.21 1.96 -15.44
CA ASP A 178 13.87 0.69 -16.05
C ASP A 178 13.47 -0.34 -14.97
N ALA A 179 13.54 -1.64 -15.29
CA ALA A 179 13.17 -2.71 -14.36
C ALA A 179 14.07 -2.82 -13.11
N ASP A 180 15.33 -2.40 -13.23
CA ASP A 180 16.38 -2.59 -12.23
C ASP A 180 17.09 -1.29 -11.83
N THR A 181 16.93 -0.20 -12.57
CA THR A 181 17.53 1.11 -12.30
C THR A 181 16.50 2.16 -11.86
N PHE A 182 16.92 3.04 -10.96
CA PHE A 182 16.05 4.05 -10.35
C PHE A 182 16.79 5.37 -10.10
N GLU A 183 16.03 6.46 -10.12
CA GLU A 183 16.48 7.80 -9.75
C GLU A 183 15.92 8.17 -8.37
N SER A 184 16.80 8.17 -7.37
CA SER A 184 16.41 8.36 -5.97
C SER A 184 16.07 9.79 -5.58
N THR A 185 16.26 10.75 -6.48
CA THR A 185 15.97 12.18 -6.24
C THR A 185 14.56 12.57 -6.61
N GLN A 186 13.84 11.71 -7.35
CA GLN A 186 12.48 11.93 -7.80
C GLN A 186 11.58 10.80 -7.33
N ARG A 187 10.31 11.10 -7.11
CA ARG A 187 9.30 10.08 -6.78
C ARG A 187 8.77 9.42 -8.03
N GLU A 188 8.17 8.25 -7.91
CA GLU A 188 7.44 7.67 -9.04
C GLU A 188 6.15 8.47 -9.25
N TYR A 189 5.90 8.89 -10.49
CA TYR A 189 4.69 9.62 -10.86
C TYR A 189 3.64 8.71 -11.49
N ARG A 190 4.04 7.55 -12.01
CA ARG A 190 3.14 6.56 -12.61
C ARG A 190 2.38 5.82 -11.52
N GLN A 191 1.33 5.12 -11.94
CA GLN A 191 0.61 4.22 -11.07
C GLN A 191 1.56 3.17 -10.50
N SER A 192 1.47 2.93 -9.19
CA SER A 192 2.43 2.11 -8.47
C SER A 192 1.85 0.82 -7.89
N TYR A 193 0.52 0.72 -7.84
CA TYR A 193 -0.23 -0.49 -7.47
C TYR A 193 -0.82 -1.15 -8.72
N LEU A 194 -0.77 -2.48 -8.80
CA LEU A 194 -1.65 -3.22 -9.70
C LEU A 194 -3.08 -3.06 -9.18
N ALA A 195 -3.86 -2.20 -9.83
CA ALA A 195 -5.27 -2.01 -9.53
C ALA A 195 -6.06 -3.08 -10.26
N ILE A 196 -6.56 -4.09 -9.55
CA ILE A 196 -7.28 -5.21 -10.14
C ILE A 196 -8.23 -5.84 -9.11
N GLY A 197 -9.47 -6.08 -9.50
CA GLY A 197 -10.43 -6.80 -8.67
C GLY A 197 -10.12 -8.30 -8.64
N ALA A 198 -10.29 -8.94 -7.49
CA ALA A 198 -10.25 -10.40 -7.38
C ALA A 198 -11.10 -10.88 -6.21
N ASP A 199 -11.94 -11.90 -6.44
CA ASP A 199 -12.74 -12.52 -5.37
C ASP A 199 -11.83 -13.14 -4.29
N SER A 200 -10.70 -13.70 -4.71
CA SER A 200 -9.69 -14.29 -3.84
C SER A 200 -8.27 -13.94 -4.28
N ILE A 201 -7.40 -13.65 -3.31
CA ILE A 201 -5.98 -13.39 -3.51
C ILE A 201 -5.18 -14.30 -2.60
N HIS A 202 -4.25 -15.06 -3.16
CA HIS A 202 -3.38 -15.97 -2.41
C HIS A 202 -1.92 -15.60 -2.63
N ILE A 203 -1.20 -15.28 -1.57
CA ILE A 203 0.21 -14.85 -1.63
C ILE A 203 1.10 -15.79 -0.84
N GLY A 204 2.19 -16.24 -1.46
CA GLY A 204 3.23 -17.03 -0.80
C GLY A 204 2.89 -18.50 -0.62
N GLU A 205 1.91 -19.03 -1.35
CA GLU A 205 1.68 -20.48 -1.38
C GLU A 205 2.88 -21.20 -1.98
N HIS A 206 3.30 -22.28 -1.33
CA HIS A 206 4.35 -23.17 -1.84
C HIS A 206 4.06 -24.62 -1.45
N ALA A 207 4.07 -25.50 -2.44
CA ALA A 207 3.97 -26.94 -2.26
C ALA A 207 5.21 -27.59 -2.88
N GLY A 208 6.31 -27.65 -2.12
CA GLY A 208 7.58 -28.16 -2.59
C GLY A 208 8.58 -28.34 -1.46
N MET A 209 9.69 -29.03 -1.76
CA MET A 209 10.77 -29.25 -0.79
C MET A 209 11.72 -28.06 -0.67
N SER A 210 11.62 -27.07 -1.57
CA SER A 210 12.43 -25.86 -1.52
C SER A 210 11.76 -24.80 -0.64
N THR A 211 12.51 -23.75 -0.32
CA THR A 211 12.01 -22.57 0.38
C THR A 211 12.30 -21.36 -0.49
N PRO A 212 11.54 -21.15 -1.57
CA PRO A 212 11.80 -20.03 -2.48
C PRO A 212 11.64 -18.69 -1.75
N ALA A 213 12.40 -17.69 -2.19
CA ALA A 213 12.47 -16.42 -1.48
C ALA A 213 11.16 -15.63 -1.50
N GLY A 214 10.30 -15.82 -2.51
CA GLY A 214 9.15 -14.97 -2.75
C GLY A 214 9.52 -13.60 -3.32
N SER A 215 8.49 -12.85 -3.72
CA SER A 215 8.66 -11.49 -4.21
C SER A 215 9.01 -10.54 -3.07
N GLY A 216 9.96 -9.64 -3.32
CA GLY A 216 10.31 -8.56 -2.41
C GLY A 216 9.35 -7.36 -2.43
N ARG A 217 8.39 -7.32 -3.38
CA ARG A 217 7.38 -6.26 -3.49
C ARG A 217 6.14 -6.78 -4.21
N ILE A 218 5.00 -6.73 -3.52
CA ILE A 218 3.68 -7.00 -4.10
C ILE A 218 2.75 -5.86 -3.69
N LYS A 219 2.32 -5.04 -4.65
CA LYS A 219 1.39 -3.93 -4.43
C LYS A 219 0.08 -4.17 -5.17
N ILE A 220 -1.00 -4.42 -4.45
CA ILE A 220 -2.33 -4.70 -5.01
C ILE A 220 -3.37 -3.69 -4.50
N ASP A 221 -4.15 -3.13 -5.41
CA ASP A 221 -5.35 -2.36 -5.11
C ASP A 221 -6.57 -3.10 -5.66
N SER A 222 -7.40 -3.69 -4.80
CA SER A 222 -8.59 -4.41 -5.23
C SER A 222 -9.82 -3.52 -5.45
N GLY A 223 -9.67 -2.20 -5.36
CA GLY A 223 -10.73 -1.24 -5.59
C GLY A 223 -11.94 -1.54 -4.71
N THR A 224 -13.13 -1.57 -5.32
CA THR A 224 -14.39 -1.83 -4.62
C THR A 224 -14.81 -3.31 -4.62
N VAL A 225 -13.97 -4.22 -5.10
CA VAL A 225 -14.32 -5.65 -5.19
C VAL A 225 -14.20 -6.32 -3.81
N GLN A 226 -15.20 -7.12 -3.43
CA GLN A 226 -15.11 -7.96 -2.25
C GLN A 226 -13.98 -8.97 -2.41
N THR A 227 -12.97 -8.89 -1.55
CA THR A 227 -11.74 -9.66 -1.66
C THR A 227 -11.51 -10.52 -0.43
N GLN A 228 -11.23 -11.81 -0.64
CA GLN A 228 -10.62 -12.68 0.37
C GLN A 228 -9.11 -12.76 0.15
N LEU A 229 -8.32 -12.09 0.98
CA LEU A 229 -6.86 -12.10 0.89
C LEU A 229 -6.25 -13.09 1.89
N HIS A 230 -5.46 -14.03 1.38
CA HIS A 230 -4.70 -15.00 2.15
C HIS A 230 -3.19 -14.81 1.94
N VAL A 231 -2.45 -14.54 3.02
CA VAL A 231 -0.98 -14.44 3.00
C VAL A 231 -0.40 -15.62 3.78
N TYR A 232 0.20 -16.55 3.05
CA TYR A 232 0.82 -17.76 3.60
C TYR A 232 2.28 -17.53 3.96
N ASN A 233 2.97 -16.70 3.18
CA ASN A 233 4.34 -16.27 3.41
C ASN A 233 4.69 -15.08 2.50
N THR A 234 5.81 -14.42 2.76
CA THR A 234 6.36 -13.37 1.90
C THR A 234 7.88 -13.49 1.84
N ALA A 235 8.55 -12.66 1.02
CA ALA A 235 9.98 -12.46 1.22
C ALA A 235 10.30 -11.96 2.63
N THR A 236 11.51 -12.25 3.09
CA THR A 236 11.99 -11.81 4.41
C THR A 236 12.30 -10.32 4.42
N THR A 237 12.73 -9.76 3.28
CA THR A 237 13.10 -8.37 3.10
C THR A 237 12.26 -7.71 2.02
N SER A 238 11.78 -6.50 2.30
CA SER A 238 11.17 -5.63 1.29
C SER A 238 12.24 -5.15 0.32
N SER A 239 11.87 -5.02 -0.97
CA SER A 239 12.67 -4.29 -1.96
C SER A 239 12.63 -2.78 -1.74
N ASP A 240 11.59 -2.30 -1.05
CA ASP A 240 11.35 -0.88 -0.82
C ASP A 240 11.72 -0.56 0.62
N THR A 241 12.51 0.50 0.78
CA THR A 241 13.07 0.89 2.08
C THR A 241 11.95 1.27 3.05
N HIS A 242 11.95 0.69 4.25
CA HIS A 242 10.95 0.92 5.31
C HIS A 242 9.50 0.53 4.97
N GLN A 243 9.27 -0.24 3.91
CA GLN A 243 7.93 -0.68 3.51
C GLN A 243 7.71 -2.18 3.78
N GLN A 244 6.44 -2.58 3.82
CA GLN A 244 6.06 -4.00 3.88
C GLN A 244 6.19 -4.65 2.49
N VAL A 245 6.48 -5.95 2.49
CA VAL A 245 6.68 -6.74 1.27
C VAL A 245 5.39 -6.79 0.46
N VAL A 246 4.27 -7.11 1.13
CA VAL A 246 2.93 -7.00 0.55
C VAL A 246 2.33 -5.69 1.03
N ARG A 247 1.82 -4.89 0.10
CA ARG A 247 0.99 -3.72 0.36
C ARG A 247 -0.33 -3.93 -0.34
N TRP A 248 -1.42 -3.84 0.42
CA TRP A 248 -2.76 -4.06 -0.09
C TRP A 248 -3.68 -2.90 0.31
N LYS A 249 -4.59 -2.55 -0.60
CA LYS A 249 -5.76 -1.72 -0.31
C LYS A 249 -6.97 -2.22 -1.10
N GLY A 250 -8.15 -1.95 -0.56
CA GLY A 250 -9.45 -2.29 -1.14
C GLY A 250 -10.54 -1.72 -0.23
N THR A 251 -11.66 -1.27 -0.79
CA THR A 251 -12.66 -0.44 -0.08
C THR A 251 -14.02 -1.12 0.07
N HIS A 252 -14.16 -2.38 -0.35
CA HIS A 252 -15.37 -3.15 -0.08
C HIS A 252 -15.54 -3.43 1.42
N ALA A 253 -16.76 -3.27 1.93
CA ALA A 253 -17.06 -3.46 3.35
C ALA A 253 -16.74 -4.88 3.83
N ASP A 254 -17.08 -5.90 3.04
CA ASP A 254 -16.94 -7.32 3.40
C ASP A 254 -15.59 -7.97 3.04
N ASN A 255 -14.52 -7.17 2.95
CA ASN A 255 -13.17 -7.72 2.75
C ASN A 255 -12.73 -8.55 3.97
N VAL A 256 -12.13 -9.72 3.69
CA VAL A 256 -11.62 -10.63 4.73
C VAL A 256 -10.16 -10.96 4.45
N LEU A 257 -9.30 -10.72 5.45
CA LEU A 257 -7.86 -10.89 5.35
C LEU A 257 -7.38 -11.95 6.35
N ARG A 258 -6.55 -12.90 5.88
CA ARG A 258 -5.95 -13.97 6.71
C ARG A 258 -4.45 -14.04 6.49
N ILE A 259 -3.68 -13.74 7.52
CA ILE A 259 -2.22 -13.64 7.46
C ILE A 259 -1.66 -14.71 8.39
N LEU A 260 -1.09 -15.76 7.80
CA LEU A 260 -0.48 -16.87 8.53
C LEU A 260 1.00 -16.59 8.80
N ARG A 261 1.71 -16.04 7.80
CA ARG A 261 3.11 -15.63 7.89
C ARG A 261 3.39 -14.48 6.91
N GLY A 262 4.56 -13.85 7.06
CA GLY A 262 5.06 -12.82 6.17
C GLY A 262 4.74 -11.39 6.64
N LYS A 263 4.95 -10.43 5.74
CA LYS A 263 4.86 -8.99 6.04
C LYS A 263 3.79 -8.33 5.18
N LEU A 264 2.76 -7.75 5.81
CA LEU A 264 1.64 -7.08 5.16
C LEU A 264 1.48 -5.64 5.67
N GLY A 265 1.34 -4.70 4.74
CA GLY A 265 0.86 -3.35 4.98
C GLY A 265 -0.54 -3.18 4.39
N ILE A 266 -1.48 -2.64 5.17
CA ILE A 266 -2.84 -2.31 4.73
C ILE A 266 -2.95 -0.79 4.64
N ALA A 267 -3.00 -0.25 3.42
CA ALA A 267 -3.03 1.20 3.17
C ALA A 267 -1.90 1.99 3.90
N THR A 268 -0.68 1.44 3.87
CA THR A 268 0.48 1.98 4.62
C THR A 268 1.48 2.74 3.77
N ASN A 269 1.29 2.77 2.45
CA ASN A 269 2.38 3.10 1.54
C ASN A 269 2.53 4.62 1.34
N LEU A 270 1.41 5.33 1.26
CA LEU A 270 1.38 6.80 1.20
C LEU A 270 0.38 7.34 2.23
N PRO A 271 0.64 8.55 2.79
CA PRO A 271 -0.34 9.23 3.62
C PRO A 271 -1.68 9.40 2.89
N GLY A 272 -2.79 9.11 3.57
CA GLY A 272 -4.14 9.22 3.03
C GLY A 272 -4.64 8.02 2.21
N GLU A 273 -3.83 6.95 2.06
CA GLU A 273 -4.35 5.69 1.53
C GLU A 273 -5.46 5.14 2.43
N GLN A 274 -6.54 4.67 1.81
CA GLN A 274 -7.71 4.14 2.48
C GLN A 274 -7.91 2.65 2.16
N ALA A 275 -8.44 1.91 3.12
CA ALA A 275 -8.94 0.55 2.89
C ALA A 275 -10.10 0.26 3.86
N THR A 276 -10.88 -0.76 3.55
CA THR A 276 -11.95 -1.28 4.40
C THR A 276 -11.77 -2.78 4.55
N VAL A 277 -11.79 -3.25 5.79
CA VAL A 277 -11.62 -4.67 6.16
C VAL A 277 -12.66 -5.01 7.23
N ASN A 278 -13.53 -5.98 6.94
CA ASN A 278 -14.49 -6.47 7.93
C ASN A 278 -13.78 -7.33 8.99
N GLU A 279 -13.01 -8.31 8.52
CA GLU A 279 -12.34 -9.28 9.38
C GLU A 279 -10.87 -9.42 9.01
N LEU A 280 -10.00 -9.15 9.98
CA LEU A 280 -8.57 -9.40 9.88
C LEU A 280 -8.16 -10.51 10.85
N TYR A 281 -7.63 -11.60 10.32
CA TYR A 281 -7.06 -12.70 11.08
C TYR A 281 -5.54 -12.68 10.96
N VAL A 282 -4.85 -12.56 12.10
CA VAL A 282 -3.40 -12.63 12.19
C VAL A 282 -3.02 -13.85 13.01
N GLY A 283 -2.47 -14.86 12.33
CA GLY A 283 -2.15 -16.15 12.92
C GLY A 283 -0.65 -16.39 13.05
N GLN A 284 -0.34 -17.66 13.23
CA GLN A 284 1.02 -18.21 13.24
C GLN A 284 1.00 -19.57 12.56
N SER A 285 2.14 -20.01 12.05
CA SER A 285 2.34 -21.37 11.54
C SER A 285 3.47 -22.11 12.26
N GLY A 286 4.27 -21.42 13.08
CA GLY A 286 5.40 -21.94 13.83
C GLY A 286 5.78 -21.09 15.05
N SER A 287 6.10 -19.80 14.86
CA SER A 287 6.55 -18.90 15.94
C SER A 287 5.49 -17.88 16.35
N LEU A 288 5.13 -17.90 17.64
CA LEU A 288 4.07 -17.06 18.25
C LEU A 288 4.21 -15.55 17.99
N GLY A 289 5.43 -15.01 17.91
CA GLY A 289 5.64 -13.55 17.88
C GLY A 289 6.21 -12.97 16.58
N SER A 290 6.59 -13.80 15.60
CA SER A 290 7.39 -13.31 14.46
C SER A 290 6.98 -13.83 13.09
N ASP A 291 6.03 -14.76 13.02
CA ASP A 291 5.63 -15.36 11.75
C ASP A 291 4.93 -14.35 10.84
N ALA A 292 3.96 -13.62 11.40
CA ALA A 292 3.24 -12.56 10.71
C ALA A 292 3.64 -11.19 11.29
N ASN A 293 3.84 -10.22 10.41
CA ASN A 293 4.02 -8.81 10.76
C ASN A 293 3.04 -7.97 9.93
N VAL A 294 2.06 -7.37 10.58
CA VAL A 294 0.99 -6.62 9.94
C VAL A 294 1.02 -5.18 10.41
N VAL A 295 1.04 -4.25 9.47
CA VAL A 295 0.92 -2.81 9.75
C VAL A 295 -0.33 -2.28 9.08
N ILE A 296 -1.13 -1.53 9.83
CA ILE A 296 -2.44 -1.04 9.39
C ILE A 296 -2.39 0.49 9.40
N GLY A 297 -2.66 1.09 8.24
CA GLY A 297 -2.63 2.53 8.02
C GLY A 297 -3.74 3.26 8.79
N GLU A 298 -3.59 4.59 8.89
CA GLU A 298 -4.48 5.41 9.71
C GLU A 298 -5.89 5.60 9.14
N GLN A 299 -6.05 5.58 7.82
CA GLN A 299 -7.36 5.74 7.15
C GLN A 299 -8.00 4.40 6.80
N VAL A 300 -7.68 3.34 7.54
CA VAL A 300 -8.32 2.03 7.38
C VAL A 300 -9.60 1.99 8.20
N THR A 301 -10.70 1.53 7.61
CA THR A 301 -11.90 1.13 8.35
C THR A 301 -11.79 -0.36 8.67
N LEU A 302 -11.55 -0.72 9.93
CA LEU A 302 -11.41 -2.10 10.38
C LEU A 302 -12.50 -2.45 11.41
N SER A 303 -13.36 -3.43 11.10
CA SER A 303 -14.41 -3.83 12.04
C SER A 303 -13.89 -4.78 13.12
N SER A 304 -13.17 -5.84 12.74
CA SER A 304 -12.66 -6.83 13.69
C SER A 304 -11.21 -7.28 13.42
N LEU A 305 -10.42 -7.35 14.50
CA LEU A 305 -9.07 -7.91 14.53
C LEU A 305 -9.04 -9.15 15.43
N ASN A 306 -8.73 -10.29 14.84
CA ASN A 306 -8.54 -11.57 15.54
C ASN A 306 -7.06 -11.97 15.46
N GLN A 307 -6.32 -11.78 16.54
CA GLN A 307 -4.88 -12.01 16.59
C GLN A 307 -4.57 -13.26 17.44
N ALA A 308 -4.18 -14.35 16.80
CA ALA A 308 -3.74 -15.59 17.43
C ALA A 308 -2.21 -15.78 17.41
N GLY A 309 -1.46 -14.77 16.94
CA GLY A 309 0.00 -14.75 16.88
C GLY A 309 0.53 -13.53 16.13
N GLY A 310 1.82 -13.51 15.84
CA GLY A 310 2.48 -12.46 15.08
C GLY A 310 2.57 -11.11 15.80
N ALA A 311 2.98 -10.08 15.05
CA ALA A 311 3.07 -8.70 15.49
C ALA A 311 2.14 -7.82 14.66
N VAL A 312 1.30 -7.02 15.33
CA VAL A 312 0.37 -6.08 14.69
C VAL A 312 0.68 -4.66 15.15
N THR A 313 0.87 -3.75 14.21
CA THR A 313 0.86 -2.30 14.44
C THR A 313 -0.42 -1.71 13.89
N LEU A 314 -1.30 -1.24 14.78
CA LEU A 314 -2.62 -0.72 14.47
C LEU A 314 -2.62 0.80 14.48
N GLY A 315 -2.91 1.41 13.33
CA GLY A 315 -3.02 2.86 13.15
C GLY A 315 -4.45 3.38 13.02
N CYS A 316 -5.49 2.54 13.07
CA CYS A 316 -6.89 2.93 12.87
C CYS A 316 -7.83 2.49 14.00
N ASP A 317 -9.04 3.06 14.00
CA ASP A 317 -10.12 2.66 14.90
C ASP A 317 -10.55 1.22 14.61
N VAL A 318 -10.92 0.50 15.67
CA VAL A 318 -11.41 -0.88 15.59
C VAL A 318 -12.57 -1.09 16.56
N THR A 319 -13.63 -1.74 16.07
CA THR A 319 -14.78 -2.09 16.91
C THR A 319 -14.46 -3.25 17.84
N SER A 320 -13.89 -4.34 17.33
CA SER A 320 -13.56 -5.53 18.14
C SER A 320 -12.14 -6.02 17.92
N ILE A 321 -11.37 -6.15 19.00
CA ILE A 321 -10.04 -6.75 19.01
C ILE A 321 -10.08 -7.95 19.95
N GLU A 322 -9.84 -9.15 19.41
CA GLU A 322 -9.54 -10.36 20.18
C GLU A 322 -8.09 -10.78 19.96
N GLN A 323 -7.23 -10.43 20.91
CA GLN A 323 -5.82 -10.79 20.91
C GLN A 323 -5.59 -11.96 21.88
N LEU A 324 -5.35 -13.14 21.31
CA LEU A 324 -5.13 -14.40 22.02
C LEU A 324 -3.64 -14.68 22.24
N ALA A 325 -2.77 -14.15 21.37
CA ALA A 325 -1.32 -14.25 21.48
C ALA A 325 -0.63 -13.20 20.60
N GLY A 326 0.70 -13.18 20.62
CA GLY A 326 1.52 -12.24 19.83
C GLY A 326 1.69 -10.89 20.51
N SER A 327 2.08 -9.90 19.72
CA SER A 327 2.22 -8.50 20.16
C SER A 327 1.30 -7.56 19.37
N LEU A 328 0.63 -6.68 20.07
CA LEU A 328 -0.17 -5.59 19.51
C LEU A 328 0.45 -4.26 19.92
N ILE A 329 0.70 -3.37 18.95
CA ILE A 329 1.07 -1.98 19.19
C ILE A 329 -0.02 -1.12 18.57
N THR A 330 -0.50 -0.13 19.30
CA THR A 330 -1.48 0.84 18.79
C THR A 330 -0.87 2.22 18.75
N ILE A 331 -1.09 2.97 17.67
CA ILE A 331 -0.51 4.31 17.45
C ILE A 331 -1.56 5.28 16.89
N GLY A 332 -1.33 6.58 17.03
CA GLY A 332 -2.21 7.61 16.49
C GLY A 332 -3.34 8.02 17.44
N ASN A 333 -4.44 8.53 16.89
CA ASN A 333 -5.60 8.99 17.65
C ASN A 333 -6.77 8.03 17.47
N LEU A 334 -6.76 6.94 18.24
CA LEU A 334 -7.69 5.82 18.07
C LEU A 334 -8.81 5.82 19.10
N VAL A 335 -10.03 5.51 18.66
CA VAL A 335 -11.12 5.09 19.54
C VAL A 335 -11.32 3.60 19.39
N LEU A 336 -11.03 2.85 20.45
CA LEU A 336 -11.14 1.40 20.48
C LEU A 336 -12.37 1.01 21.30
N THR A 337 -13.24 0.17 20.75
CA THR A 337 -14.51 -0.17 21.42
C THR A 337 -14.35 -1.38 22.33
N ASP A 338 -14.16 -2.57 21.79
CA ASP A 338 -14.04 -3.82 22.56
C ASP A 338 -12.68 -4.45 22.36
N ILE A 339 -11.84 -4.46 23.41
CA ILE A 339 -10.49 -5.03 23.37
C ILE A 339 -10.38 -6.17 24.38
N THR A 340 -9.99 -7.34 23.91
CA THR A 340 -9.60 -8.48 24.74
C THR A 340 -8.14 -8.84 24.48
N VAL A 341 -7.33 -8.89 25.53
CA VAL A 341 -5.87 -9.13 25.45
C VAL A 341 -5.50 -10.35 26.29
N SER A 342 -4.78 -11.30 25.68
CA SER A 342 -4.25 -12.51 26.32
C SER A 342 -2.73 -12.68 26.11
N GLY A 343 -2.15 -11.94 25.17
CA GLY A 343 -0.71 -11.76 24.98
C GLY A 343 -0.28 -10.36 25.42
N GLN A 344 0.57 -9.70 24.63
CA GLN A 344 1.10 -8.37 24.95
C GLN A 344 0.48 -7.28 24.08
N ALA A 345 -0.04 -6.21 24.69
CA ALA A 345 -0.54 -5.03 24.02
C ALA A 345 0.15 -3.76 24.55
N ASP A 346 0.77 -2.99 23.66
CA ASP A 346 1.39 -1.69 23.93
C ASP A 346 0.51 -0.57 23.35
N PHE A 347 -0.09 0.21 24.24
CA PHE A 347 -1.07 1.24 23.92
C PHE A 347 -0.43 2.63 23.81
N GLN A 348 0.18 2.90 22.65
CA GLN A 348 0.85 4.19 22.38
C GLN A 348 -0.09 5.26 21.74
N HIS A 349 -1.29 4.88 21.30
CA HIS A 349 -2.31 5.82 20.78
C HIS A 349 -2.80 6.80 21.86
N ILE A 350 -3.48 7.90 21.50
CA ILE A 350 -3.95 8.93 22.47
C ILE A 350 -5.47 9.00 22.71
N GLY A 351 -6.27 8.20 21.99
CA GLY A 351 -7.73 8.20 22.17
C GLY A 351 -8.22 7.20 23.23
N ASN A 352 -9.54 7.02 23.28
CA ASN A 352 -10.24 6.31 24.36
C ASN A 352 -10.41 4.81 24.08
N ILE A 353 -10.57 4.04 25.16
CA ILE A 353 -10.95 2.63 25.11
C ILE A 353 -12.29 2.47 25.83
N ASN A 354 -13.31 1.93 25.17
CA ASN A 354 -14.60 1.71 25.84
C ASN A 354 -14.53 0.50 26.77
N ASN A 355 -14.08 -0.66 26.28
CA ASN A 355 -14.03 -1.90 27.03
C ASN A 355 -12.64 -2.55 26.88
N LEU A 356 -11.90 -2.65 27.98
CA LEU A 356 -10.63 -3.37 28.04
C LEU A 356 -10.77 -4.61 28.92
N THR A 357 -10.51 -5.79 28.37
CA THR A 357 -10.49 -7.07 29.09
C THR A 357 -9.10 -7.69 29.00
N LEU A 358 -8.43 -7.85 30.13
CA LEU A 358 -7.16 -8.60 30.19
C LEU A 358 -7.46 -10.02 30.68
N ARG A 359 -7.39 -10.98 29.76
CA ARG A 359 -7.53 -12.42 30.06
C ARG A 359 -6.33 -12.92 30.89
N PRO A 360 -6.39 -14.15 31.42
CA PRO A 360 -5.29 -14.66 32.23
C PRO A 360 -3.93 -14.62 31.51
N GLY A 361 -2.95 -13.96 32.13
CA GLY A 361 -1.61 -13.74 31.55
C GLY A 361 -1.53 -12.61 30.52
N GLY A 362 -2.64 -11.93 30.19
CA GLY A 362 -2.65 -10.79 29.28
C GLY A 362 -1.98 -9.56 29.88
N GLU A 363 -1.23 -8.84 29.05
CA GLU A 363 -0.46 -7.66 29.44
C GLU A 363 -0.89 -6.44 28.62
N ALA A 364 -1.30 -5.37 29.31
CA ALA A 364 -1.53 -4.06 28.70
C ALA A 364 -0.54 -3.05 29.25
N ASP A 365 0.21 -2.42 28.35
CA ASP A 365 1.19 -1.40 28.66
C ASP A 365 0.76 -0.04 28.13
N PHE A 366 0.66 0.96 29.01
CA PHE A 366 0.38 2.35 28.67
C PHE A 366 1.58 3.27 28.96
N SER A 367 2.72 2.73 29.39
CA SER A 367 3.88 3.48 29.87
C SER A 367 4.57 4.34 28.80
N HIS A 368 4.33 4.07 27.52
CA HIS A 368 4.95 4.79 26.41
C HIS A 368 4.18 6.05 25.95
N GLN A 369 3.04 6.38 26.57
CA GLN A 369 2.27 7.58 26.21
C GLN A 369 1.66 8.28 27.43
N SER A 370 2.03 9.56 27.64
CA SER A 370 1.62 10.41 28.76
C SER A 370 0.35 11.26 28.52
N SER A 371 -0.29 11.14 27.36
CA SER A 371 -1.50 11.88 26.98
C SER A 371 -2.74 11.36 27.71
N ASN A 372 -3.69 12.27 27.95
CA ASN A 372 -4.93 11.95 28.65
C ASN A 372 -5.83 11.03 27.81
N ARG A 373 -6.31 9.93 28.41
CA ARG A 373 -7.28 9.00 27.84
C ARG A 373 -8.29 8.52 28.88
N THR A 374 -9.42 8.05 28.38
CA THR A 374 -10.45 7.39 29.18
C THR A 374 -10.52 5.91 28.84
N ILE A 375 -10.58 5.07 29.88
CA ILE A 375 -10.96 3.66 29.79
C ILE A 375 -12.31 3.53 30.47
N THR A 376 -13.37 3.19 29.74
CA THR A 376 -14.71 3.19 30.33
C THR A 376 -14.92 1.99 31.26
N ASN A 377 -14.68 0.78 30.76
CA ASN A 377 -14.72 -0.47 31.49
C ASN A 377 -13.36 -1.16 31.41
N CYS A 378 -12.84 -1.63 32.55
CA CYS A 378 -11.59 -2.39 32.60
C CYS A 378 -11.77 -3.64 33.45
N GLN A 379 -11.65 -4.82 32.82
CA GLN A 379 -11.76 -6.12 33.46
C GLN A 379 -10.39 -6.79 33.51
N LEU A 380 -9.98 -7.20 34.72
CA LEU A 380 -8.69 -7.82 35.01
C LEU A 380 -8.94 -9.25 35.51
N HIS A 381 -8.37 -10.23 34.82
CA HIS A 381 -8.41 -11.64 35.24
C HIS A 381 -7.08 -12.08 35.88
N ASN A 382 -7.08 -13.29 36.44
CA ASN A 382 -5.95 -13.90 37.15
C ASN A 382 -4.63 -13.82 36.35
N ALA A 383 -3.56 -13.35 36.97
CA ALA A 383 -2.22 -13.18 36.39
C ALA A 383 -2.13 -12.16 35.24
N SER A 384 -3.13 -11.29 35.04
CA SER A 384 -3.02 -10.16 34.11
C SER A 384 -2.09 -9.07 34.64
N THR A 385 -1.48 -8.33 33.70
CA THR A 385 -0.59 -7.20 33.99
C THR A 385 -1.13 -5.92 33.33
N LEU A 386 -1.30 -4.87 34.13
CA LEU A 386 -1.68 -3.53 33.67
C LEU A 386 -0.57 -2.54 34.06
N ASN A 387 0.17 -2.01 33.09
CA ASN A 387 1.23 -1.03 33.33
C ASN A 387 0.76 0.38 32.98
N LEU A 388 0.69 1.25 33.99
CA LEU A 388 0.26 2.65 33.90
C LEU A 388 1.41 3.63 34.16
N ALA A 389 2.67 3.17 34.15
CA ALA A 389 3.84 3.94 34.54
C ALA A 389 4.30 4.94 33.45
N ASN A 390 3.40 5.78 32.93
CA ASN A 390 3.65 6.60 31.74
C ASN A 390 4.22 8.00 31.99
N GLY A 391 4.76 8.24 33.18
CA GLY A 391 5.33 9.54 33.53
C GLY A 391 4.30 10.64 33.86
N ASN A 392 2.99 10.38 33.75
CA ASN A 392 1.95 11.36 34.05
C ASN A 392 0.76 10.74 34.81
N PRO A 393 0.54 11.06 36.11
CA PRO A 393 -0.50 10.44 36.93
C PRO A 393 -1.94 10.74 36.51
N LEU A 394 -2.16 11.80 35.72
CA LEU A 394 -3.51 12.28 35.34
C LEU A 394 -3.92 11.85 33.93
N SER A 395 -3.08 11.04 33.29
CA SER A 395 -3.22 10.69 31.88
C SER A 395 -4.21 9.55 31.61
N ILE A 396 -4.61 8.77 32.61
CA ILE A 396 -5.53 7.64 32.40
C ILE A 396 -6.67 7.72 33.42
N THR A 397 -7.90 7.84 32.91
CA THR A 397 -9.13 7.87 33.71
C THR A 397 -9.93 6.60 33.50
N PHE A 398 -10.25 5.89 34.58
CA PHE A 398 -11.17 4.74 34.55
C PHE A 398 -12.56 5.21 35.01
N THR A 399 -13.56 5.30 34.14
CA THR A 399 -14.86 5.88 34.54
C THR A 399 -15.67 4.93 35.42
N ASN A 400 -15.60 3.62 35.16
CA ASN A 400 -16.30 2.61 35.95
C ASN A 400 -15.35 1.85 36.92
N GLY A 401 -14.11 2.33 37.07
CA GLY A 401 -13.09 1.70 37.91
C GLY A 401 -12.40 0.49 37.26
N LEU A 402 -11.75 -0.31 38.10
CA LEU A 402 -11.13 -1.59 37.74
C LEU A 402 -11.98 -2.72 38.31
N ASP A 403 -12.37 -3.67 37.46
CA ASP A 403 -13.15 -4.84 37.85
C ASP A 403 -12.25 -6.10 37.88
N TYR A 404 -12.17 -6.75 39.03
CA TYR A 404 -11.38 -7.97 39.23
C TYR A 404 -12.28 -9.19 39.02
N VAL A 405 -12.32 -9.69 37.79
CA VAL A 405 -13.30 -10.71 37.39
C VAL A 405 -12.74 -12.10 37.65
N GLN A 406 -13.39 -12.85 38.55
CA GLN A 406 -13.01 -14.22 38.93
C GLN A 406 -11.57 -14.32 39.46
N THR A 407 -11.05 -13.23 40.03
CA THR A 407 -9.71 -13.15 40.60
C THR A 407 -9.74 -12.26 41.83
N SER A 408 -8.77 -12.45 42.72
CA SER A 408 -8.50 -11.49 43.78
C SER A 408 -7.45 -10.46 43.34
N PRO A 409 -7.42 -9.25 43.93
CA PRO A 409 -6.48 -8.20 43.53
C PRO A 409 -5.00 -8.60 43.63
N GLU A 410 -4.63 -9.46 44.58
CA GLU A 410 -3.24 -9.94 44.75
C GLU A 410 -2.74 -10.82 43.60
N ASN A 411 -3.65 -11.34 42.78
CA ASN A 411 -3.32 -12.16 41.62
C ASN A 411 -3.17 -11.33 40.33
N VAL A 412 -3.28 -10.01 40.41
CA VAL A 412 -3.15 -9.09 39.28
C VAL A 412 -1.98 -8.14 39.54
N SER A 413 -1.19 -7.85 38.52
CA SER A 413 -0.11 -6.88 38.61
C SER A 413 -0.55 -5.55 38.03
N VAL A 414 -0.72 -4.53 38.87
CA VAL A 414 -0.98 -3.16 38.40
C VAL A 414 0.21 -2.27 38.78
N THR A 415 0.93 -1.79 37.78
CA THR A 415 2.05 -0.87 37.97
C THR A 415 1.55 0.56 37.85
N TRP A 416 1.55 1.28 38.96
CA TRP A 416 1.14 2.69 39.02
C TRP A 416 2.33 3.63 38.90
N TRP A 417 2.10 4.85 38.44
CA TRP A 417 3.06 5.93 38.62
C TRP A 417 3.13 6.34 40.11
N PRO A 418 4.30 6.82 40.61
CA PRO A 418 4.40 7.32 41.99
C PRO A 418 3.40 8.46 42.27
N ASN A 419 2.79 8.54 43.45
CA ASN A 419 1.86 9.62 43.83
C ASN A 419 0.49 9.65 43.09
N VAL A 420 0.06 8.53 42.51
CA VAL A 420 -1.32 8.41 41.99
C VAL A 420 -2.33 8.39 43.14
N ARG A 421 -3.43 9.15 42.99
CA ARG A 421 -4.58 9.09 43.90
C ARG A 421 -5.59 8.07 43.37
N LEU A 422 -5.78 6.98 44.09
CA LEU A 422 -6.84 6.01 43.81
C LEU A 422 -8.16 6.52 44.39
N ASN A 423 -9.13 6.79 43.52
CA ASN A 423 -10.51 7.07 43.92
C ASN A 423 -11.32 5.77 43.79
N VAL A 424 -11.58 5.08 44.90
CA VAL A 424 -12.47 3.91 44.94
C VAL A 424 -13.91 4.39 45.11
N SER A 425 -14.67 4.47 44.01
CA SER A 425 -16.06 4.95 44.02
C SER A 425 -17.10 3.87 44.35
N ALA A 426 -16.73 2.58 44.36
CA ALA A 426 -17.60 1.48 44.80
C ALA A 426 -16.77 0.28 45.26
N ILE A 427 -16.64 0.08 46.57
CA ILE A 427 -16.36 -1.24 47.15
C ILE A 427 -17.71 -1.71 47.67
N ALA A 428 -18.36 -2.63 46.95
CA ALA A 428 -19.61 -3.26 47.37
C ALA A 428 -19.34 -4.63 47.99
#